data_AF-A0A839PB78-F1
#
_entry.id   AF-A0A839PB78-F1
#
_cell.length_a   1.000
_cell.length_b   1.000
_cell.length_c   1.000
_cell.angle_alpha   90.00
_cell.angle_beta   90.00
_cell.angle_gamma   90.00
#
_symmetry.space_group_name_H-M   'P 1'
#
loop_
_entity.id
_entity.type
_entity.pdbx_description
1 polymer ?
#
loop_
_entity_poly.entity_id
_entity_poly.type
_entity_poly.pdbx_seq_one_letter_code
_entity_poly.pdbx_strand_id
1 'polypeptide(L)'
;MNFINDLELAARFKSGAVPPRERFLYFISTALFSAIGGSAFLFQDSSGIPVNEFDVFLDITNVLIVFIGIIFCYRANQSGDGKEFIERMTCIGFPAMIQSFMVFLIAAAFYLLLIYIMGFNNDSEEITIYDLPPLIFLMLYYYWRLHKSIRIAAH
;
A
#
# COMPACT_ATOMS: atom_id res chain seq x y z
N MET A 1 -13.01 -19.72 -9.55
CA MET A 1 -11.82 -18.86 -9.57
C MET A 1 -10.62 -19.76 -9.35
N ASN A 2 -9.76 -19.87 -10.36
CA ASN A 2 -8.56 -20.71 -10.32
C ASN A 2 -7.35 -19.77 -10.21
N PHE A 3 -6.61 -19.81 -9.09
CA PHE A 3 -5.48 -18.91 -8.86
C PHE A 3 -4.16 -19.39 -9.47
N ILE A 4 -4.13 -20.62 -10.00
CA ILE A 4 -2.90 -21.29 -10.40
C ILE A 4 -2.77 -21.36 -11.93
N ASN A 5 -3.88 -21.54 -12.65
CA ASN A 5 -3.86 -21.68 -14.11
C ASN A 5 -3.99 -20.31 -14.82
N ASP A 6 -2.85 -19.66 -15.05
CA ASP A 6 -2.74 -18.38 -15.73
C ASP A 6 -3.23 -18.44 -17.20
N LEU A 7 -2.99 -19.55 -17.91
CA LEU A 7 -3.43 -19.73 -19.29
C LEU A 7 -4.95 -19.81 -19.42
N GLU A 8 -5.61 -20.53 -18.52
CA GLU A 8 -7.08 -20.57 -18.45
C GLU A 8 -7.65 -19.18 -18.15
N LEU A 9 -7.05 -18.47 -17.19
CA LEU A 9 -7.46 -17.12 -16.83
C LEU A 9 -7.30 -16.15 -18.03
N ALA A 10 -6.19 -16.22 -18.76
CA ALA A 10 -5.96 -15.41 -19.95
C ALA A 10 -7.01 -15.68 -21.05
N ALA A 11 -7.36 -16.95 -21.28
CA ALA A 11 -8.43 -17.32 -22.21
C ALA A 11 -9.80 -16.75 -21.78
N ARG A 12 -10.08 -16.75 -20.48
CA ARG A 12 -11.31 -16.15 -19.92
C ARG A 12 -11.32 -14.62 -20.02
N PHE A 13 -10.17 -13.96 -19.88
CA PHE A 13 -10.06 -12.53 -20.16
C PHE A 13 -10.35 -12.22 -21.63
N LYS A 14 -9.80 -13.01 -22.56
CA LYS A 14 -10.05 -12.86 -24.00
C LYS A 14 -11.54 -12.99 -24.35
N SER A 15 -12.27 -13.88 -23.68
CA SER A 15 -13.71 -14.06 -23.90
C SER A 15 -14.60 -13.12 -23.07
N GLY A 16 -14.03 -12.25 -22.25
CA GLY A 16 -14.80 -11.37 -21.35
C GLY A 16 -15.46 -12.08 -20.18
N ALA A 17 -15.13 -13.36 -19.92
CA ALA A 17 -15.76 -14.22 -18.92
C ALA A 17 -15.24 -14.03 -17.48
N VAL A 18 -14.48 -12.95 -17.22
CA VAL A 18 -13.98 -12.61 -15.88
C VAL A 18 -14.79 -11.43 -15.33
N PRO A 19 -15.71 -11.66 -14.37
CA PRO A 19 -16.55 -10.61 -13.81
C PRO A 19 -15.76 -9.64 -12.92
N PRO A 20 -16.23 -8.40 -12.70
CA PRO A 20 -15.51 -7.38 -11.93
C PRO A 20 -15.08 -7.81 -10.52
N ARG A 21 -15.92 -8.56 -9.82
CA ARG A 21 -15.62 -9.09 -8.48
C ARG A 21 -14.43 -10.06 -8.49
N GLU A 22 -14.33 -10.90 -9.51
CA GLU A 22 -13.21 -11.83 -9.66
C GLU A 22 -11.92 -11.08 -10.00
N ARG A 23 -11.99 -10.07 -10.87
CA ARG A 23 -10.83 -9.19 -11.15
C ARG A 23 -10.32 -8.50 -9.89
N PHE A 24 -11.23 -8.01 -9.05
CA PHE A 24 -10.87 -7.44 -7.75
C PHE A 24 -10.15 -8.44 -6.85
N LEU A 25 -10.63 -9.69 -6.78
CA LEU A 25 -10.00 -10.74 -5.97
C LEU A 25 -8.57 -11.03 -6.44
N TYR A 26 -8.35 -11.17 -7.75
CA TYR A 26 -6.98 -11.29 -8.28
C TYR A 26 -6.12 -10.08 -7.91
N PHE A 27 -6.64 -8.86 -8.08
CA PHE A 27 -5.91 -7.64 -7.76
C PHE A 27 -5.51 -7.54 -6.28
N ILE A 28 -6.44 -7.75 -5.35
CA ILE A 28 -6.14 -7.66 -3.91
C ILE A 28 -5.22 -8.80 -3.46
N SER A 29 -5.36 -10.00 -4.04
CA SER A 29 -4.42 -11.10 -3.79
C SER A 29 -3.02 -10.76 -4.27
N THR A 30 -2.86 -10.22 -5.48
CA THR A 30 -1.56 -9.77 -5.99
C THR A 30 -0.96 -8.69 -5.10
N ALA A 31 -1.74 -7.68 -4.70
CA ALA A 31 -1.26 -6.63 -3.81
C ALA A 31 -0.82 -7.18 -2.44
N LEU A 32 -1.55 -8.15 -1.89
CA LEU A 32 -1.20 -8.82 -0.64
C LEU A 32 0.12 -9.61 -0.78
N PHE A 33 0.26 -10.41 -1.84
CA PHE A 33 1.51 -11.13 -2.10
C PHE A 33 2.69 -10.19 -2.34
N SER A 34 2.48 -9.05 -3.00
CA SER A 34 3.52 -8.03 -3.17
C SER A 34 3.90 -7.37 -1.84
N ALA A 35 2.93 -7.08 -0.98
CA ALA A 35 3.19 -6.50 0.34
C ALA A 35 3.98 -7.47 1.24
N ILE A 36 3.59 -8.75 1.27
CA ILE A 36 4.31 -9.80 2.01
C ILE A 36 5.68 -10.03 1.38
N GLY A 37 5.74 -10.12 0.05
CA GLY A 37 6.95 -10.35 -0.73
C GLY A 37 7.98 -9.24 -0.61
N GLY A 38 7.59 -8.04 -0.17
CA GLY A 38 8.48 -6.92 0.13
C GLY A 38 8.86 -6.78 1.62
N SER A 39 8.36 -7.66 2.50
CA SER A 39 8.65 -7.60 3.94
C SER A 39 10.12 -7.84 4.24
N ALA A 40 10.66 -7.09 5.21
CA ALA A 40 12.04 -7.24 5.65
C ALA A 40 12.31 -8.66 6.19
N PHE A 41 11.28 -9.30 6.75
CA PHE A 41 11.31 -10.68 7.23
C PHE A 41 11.78 -11.69 6.18
N LEU A 42 11.36 -11.55 4.91
CA LEU A 42 11.76 -12.48 3.85
C LEU A 42 13.20 -12.26 3.35
N PHE A 43 13.80 -11.11 3.66
CA PHE A 43 15.12 -10.70 3.18
C PHE A 43 16.15 -10.52 4.29
N GLN A 44 15.87 -10.99 5.50
CA GLN A 44 16.72 -10.86 6.68
C GLN A 44 18.19 -11.27 6.44
N ASP A 45 18.44 -12.33 5.67
CA ASP A 45 19.80 -12.81 5.40
C ASP A 45 20.60 -11.92 4.42
N SER A 46 19.95 -11.00 3.72
CA SER A 46 20.59 -10.20 2.66
C SER A 46 21.21 -8.89 3.15
N SER A 47 20.75 -8.34 4.28
CA SER A 47 21.16 -7.03 4.79
C SER A 47 22.21 -7.10 5.91
N GLY A 48 22.35 -8.25 6.59
CA GLY A 48 23.25 -8.39 7.74
C GLY A 48 22.81 -7.63 9.00
N ILE A 49 21.72 -6.87 8.93
CA ILE A 49 21.08 -6.17 10.05
C ILE A 49 19.97 -7.08 10.60
N PRO A 50 19.96 -7.41 11.90
CA PRO A 50 18.92 -8.24 12.46
C PRO A 50 17.56 -7.52 12.39
N VAL A 51 16.53 -8.23 11.92
CA VAL A 51 15.14 -7.76 11.95
C VAL A 51 14.72 -7.60 13.41
N ASN A 52 14.33 -6.39 13.80
CA ASN A 52 13.88 -6.07 15.14
C ASN A 52 12.34 -6.07 15.25
N GLU A 53 11.83 -5.83 16.47
CA GLU A 53 10.39 -5.86 16.73
C GLU A 53 9.61 -4.73 16.01
N PHE A 54 10.26 -3.58 15.77
CA PHE A 54 9.66 -2.46 15.06
C PHE A 54 9.57 -2.71 13.56
N ASP A 55 10.53 -3.40 12.96
CA ASP A 55 10.46 -3.88 11.58
C ASP A 55 9.23 -4.79 11.38
N VAL A 56 9.08 -5.79 12.26
CA VAL A 56 7.94 -6.72 12.21
C VAL A 56 6.62 -5.99 12.41
N PHE A 57 6.56 -5.05 13.36
CA PHE A 57 5.37 -4.26 13.60
C PHE A 57 5.00 -3.41 12.39
N LEU A 58 5.98 -2.76 11.76
CA LEU A 58 5.79 -1.94 10.57
C LEU A 58 5.30 -2.79 9.39
N ASP A 59 5.88 -3.96 9.17
CA ASP A 59 5.48 -4.89 8.10
C ASP A 59 4.04 -5.37 8.26
N ILE A 60 3.66 -5.80 9.47
CA ILE A 60 2.27 -6.20 9.77
C ILE A 60 1.32 -5.03 9.53
N THR A 61 1.69 -3.83 10.02
CA THR A 61 0.89 -2.62 9.86
C THR A 61 0.73 -2.24 8.38
N ASN A 62 1.81 -2.33 7.59
CA ASN A 62 1.79 -2.08 6.16
C ASN A 62 0.84 -3.04 5.43
N VAL A 63 0.93 -4.35 5.70
CA VAL A 63 0.04 -5.36 5.11
C VAL A 63 -1.42 -5.06 5.44
N LEU A 64 -1.72 -4.72 6.71
CA LEU A 64 -3.08 -4.38 7.14
C LEU A 64 -3.59 -3.11 6.46
N ILE A 65 -2.78 -2.05 6.39
CA ILE A 65 -3.17 -0.78 5.75
C ILE A 65 -3.40 -0.98 4.25
N VAL A 66 -2.52 -1.71 3.55
CA VAL A 66 -2.68 -2.01 2.12
C VAL A 66 -3.99 -2.76 1.87
N PHE A 67 -4.24 -3.81 2.65
CA PHE A 67 -5.44 -4.64 2.49
C PHE A 67 -6.72 -3.85 2.78
N ILE A 68 -6.78 -3.16 3.91
CA ILE A 68 -7.93 -2.35 4.33
C ILE A 68 -8.14 -1.17 3.38
N GLY A 69 -7.06 -0.51 2.96
CA GLY A 69 -7.08 0.63 2.04
C GLY A 69 -7.64 0.27 0.67
N ILE A 70 -7.22 -0.87 0.11
CA ILE A 70 -7.77 -1.40 -1.15
C ILE A 70 -9.27 -1.71 -1.00
N ILE A 71 -9.70 -2.31 0.11
CA ILE A 71 -11.11 -2.62 0.37
C ILE A 71 -11.95 -1.33 0.43
N PHE A 72 -11.47 -0.29 1.10
CA PHE A 72 -12.17 0.99 1.15
C PHE A 72 -12.27 1.64 -0.23
N CYS A 73 -11.18 1.64 -1.00
CA CYS A 73 -11.17 2.12 -2.38
C CYS A 73 -12.17 1.36 -3.25
N TYR A 74 -12.22 0.03 -3.12
CA TYR A 74 -13.17 -0.81 -3.86
C TYR A 74 -14.61 -0.49 -3.48
N ARG A 75 -14.91 -0.34 -2.18
CA ARG A 75 -16.25 0.05 -1.71
C ARG A 75 -16.67 1.43 -2.21
N ALA A 76 -15.76 2.40 -2.22
CA ALA A 76 -16.03 3.72 -2.78
C ALA A 76 -16.37 3.64 -4.27
N ASN A 77 -15.63 2.84 -5.04
CA ASN A 77 -15.93 2.60 -6.44
C ASN A 77 -17.30 1.93 -6.65
N GLN A 78 -17.64 0.95 -5.82
CA GLN A 78 -18.94 0.27 -5.86
C GLN A 78 -20.12 1.17 -5.45
N SER A 79 -19.88 2.20 -4.63
CA SER A 79 -20.92 3.17 -4.25
C SER A 79 -21.29 4.17 -5.35
N GLY A 80 -20.47 4.24 -6.41
CA GLY A 80 -20.74 5.00 -7.62
C GLY A 80 -21.25 4.11 -8.75
N ASP A 81 -20.57 4.13 -9.90
CA ASP A 81 -20.91 3.29 -11.06
C ASP A 81 -20.45 1.81 -10.97
N GLY A 82 -19.57 1.49 -10.00
CA GLY A 82 -19.05 0.15 -9.77
C GLY A 82 -18.15 -0.42 -10.88
N LYS A 83 -17.77 0.37 -11.89
CA LYS A 83 -16.99 -0.06 -13.06
C LYS A 83 -15.52 0.32 -12.92
N GLU A 84 -14.68 -0.28 -13.76
CA GLU A 84 -13.29 0.14 -14.01
C GLU A 84 -12.43 0.37 -12.76
N PHE A 85 -12.63 -0.46 -11.72
CA PHE A 85 -11.94 -0.28 -10.44
C PHE A 85 -10.41 -0.36 -10.59
N ILE A 86 -9.91 -1.33 -11.35
CA ILE A 86 -8.46 -1.58 -11.47
C ILE A 86 -7.80 -0.43 -12.25
N GLU A 87 -8.48 0.03 -13.30
CA GLU A 87 -8.07 1.16 -14.13
C GLU A 87 -7.98 2.43 -13.29
N ARG A 88 -9.02 2.76 -12.51
CA ARG A 88 -9.02 3.90 -11.59
C ARG A 88 -7.96 3.75 -10.51
N MET A 89 -7.85 2.59 -9.88
CA MET A 89 -6.87 2.32 -8.83
C MET A 89 -5.43 2.54 -9.34
N THR A 90 -5.14 2.12 -10.58
CA THR A 90 -3.81 2.24 -11.17
C THR A 90 -3.53 3.67 -11.65
N CYS A 91 -4.43 4.23 -12.47
CA CYS A 91 -4.24 5.54 -13.09
C CYS A 91 -4.33 6.72 -12.10
N ILE A 92 -5.18 6.61 -11.06
CA ILE A 92 -5.28 7.61 -10.00
C ILE A 92 -4.27 7.33 -8.88
N GLY A 93 -3.95 6.05 -8.62
CA GLY A 93 -2.97 5.64 -7.62
C GLY A 93 -1.60 6.25 -7.88
N PHE A 94 -1.14 6.24 -9.13
CA PHE A 94 0.17 6.80 -9.49
C PHE A 94 0.34 8.29 -9.12
N PRO A 95 -0.51 9.24 -9.58
CA PRO A 95 -0.39 10.63 -9.17
C PRO A 95 -0.67 10.83 -7.66
N ALA A 96 -1.58 10.05 -7.07
CA ALA A 96 -1.81 10.09 -5.62
C ALA A 96 -0.56 9.70 -4.83
N MET A 97 0.22 8.73 -5.31
CA MET A 97 1.47 8.29 -4.72
C MET A 97 2.53 9.39 -4.79
N ILE A 98 2.73 10.01 -5.96
CA ILE A 98 3.67 11.13 -6.13
C ILE A 98 3.33 12.27 -5.16
N GLN A 99 2.05 12.65 -5.08
CA GLN A 99 1.60 13.73 -4.21
C GLN A 99 1.77 13.37 -2.73
N SER A 100 1.50 12.12 -2.36
CA SER A 100 1.68 11.65 -0.97
C SER A 100 3.16 11.59 -0.59
N PHE A 101 4.03 11.18 -1.52
CA PHE A 101 5.47 11.16 -1.33
C PHE A 101 6.03 12.58 -1.13
N MET A 102 5.57 13.56 -1.92
CA MET A 102 5.96 14.97 -1.72
C MET A 102 5.56 15.49 -0.33
N VAL A 103 4.34 15.19 0.11
CA VAL A 103 3.86 15.55 1.47
C VAL A 103 4.71 14.86 2.54
N PHE A 104 5.06 13.59 2.33
CA PHE A 104 5.91 12.84 3.23
C PHE A 104 7.31 13.43 3.35
N LEU A 105 7.97 13.79 2.24
CA LEU A 105 9.31 14.41 2.30
C LEU A 105 9.31 15.66 3.17
N ILE A 106 8.29 16.50 3.01
CA ILE A 106 8.14 17.72 3.83
C ILE A 106 7.89 17.34 5.30
N ALA A 107 6.93 16.45 5.57
CA ALA A 107 6.60 16.03 6.94
C ALA A 107 7.76 15.34 7.65
N ALA A 108 8.49 14.47 6.96
CA ALA A 108 9.67 13.78 7.46
C ALA A 108 10.81 14.75 7.76
N ALA A 109 11.06 15.75 6.90
CA ALA A 109 12.05 16.79 7.16
C ALA A 109 11.73 17.59 8.44
N PHE A 110 10.47 18.00 8.62
CA PHE A 110 10.04 18.66 9.86
C PHE A 110 10.16 17.76 11.08
N TYR A 111 9.80 16.49 10.95
CA TYR A 111 9.86 15.53 12.04
C TYR A 111 11.30 15.25 12.48
N LEU A 112 12.22 15.04 11.54
CA LEU A 112 13.65 14.87 11.82
C LEU A 112 14.26 16.12 12.47
N LEU A 113 13.85 17.32 12.02
CA LEU A 113 14.27 18.57 12.66
C LEU A 113 13.81 18.65 14.13
N LEU A 114 12.58 18.20 14.42
CA LEU A 114 12.07 18.17 15.79
C LEU A 114 12.84 17.19 16.68
N ILE A 115 13.12 15.98 16.18
CA ILE A 115 13.94 14.97 16.87
C ILE A 115 15.31 15.56 17.20
N TYR A 116 15.95 16.20 16.22
CA TYR A 116 17.26 16.84 16.40
C TYR A 116 17.22 17.93 17.48
N ILE A 117 16.23 18.82 17.46
CA ILE A 117 16.09 19.90 18.46
C ILE A 117 15.84 19.34 19.87
N MET A 118 15.12 18.22 19.98
CA MET A 118 14.87 17.55 21.26
C MET A 118 16.09 16.79 21.80
N GLY A 119 17.19 16.70 21.04
CA GLY A 119 18.41 16.02 21.46
C GLY A 119 18.31 14.49 21.44
N PHE A 120 17.35 13.95 20.70
CA PHE A 120 17.28 12.51 20.46
C PHE A 120 18.36 12.13 19.43
N ASN A 121 19.47 11.57 19.91
CA ASN A 121 20.48 10.98 19.04
C ASN A 121 20.08 9.52 18.78
N ASN A 122 19.83 9.20 17.51
CA ASN A 122 19.57 7.84 17.07
C ASN A 122 20.66 7.44 16.08
N ASP A 123 21.78 6.93 16.60
CA ASP A 123 22.91 6.47 15.80
C ASP A 123 22.71 5.01 15.30
N SER A 124 21.55 4.41 15.56
CA SER A 124 21.23 3.06 15.08
C SER A 124 20.78 3.08 13.62
N GLU A 125 21.30 2.17 12.81
CA GLU A 125 20.79 1.89 11.47
C GLU A 125 19.47 1.10 11.48
N GLU A 126 19.04 0.66 12.66
CA GLU A 126 17.79 -0.07 12.87
C GLU A 126 16.56 0.84 12.92
N ILE A 127 15.40 0.33 12.48
CA ILE A 127 14.11 1.00 12.66
C ILE A 127 13.81 1.13 14.15
N THR A 128 13.43 2.34 14.57
CA THR A 128 13.03 2.63 15.94
C THR A 128 11.57 3.03 16.03
N ILE A 129 11.07 3.12 17.27
CA ILE A 129 9.72 3.63 17.55
C ILE A 129 9.48 5.04 16.95
N TYR A 130 10.54 5.84 16.76
CA TYR A 130 10.42 7.17 16.20
C TYR A 130 10.19 7.16 14.69
N ASP A 131 10.56 6.09 13.99
CA ASP A 131 10.39 5.98 12.54
C ASP A 131 8.97 5.55 12.15
N LEU A 132 8.24 4.90 13.07
CA LEU A 132 6.90 4.36 12.81
C LEU A 132 5.86 5.45 12.48
N PRO A 133 5.71 6.55 13.26
CA PRO A 133 4.67 7.55 13.00
C PRO A 133 4.70 8.16 11.59
N PRO A 134 5.84 8.66 11.06
CA PRO A 134 5.85 9.26 9.72
C PRO A 134 5.56 8.23 8.62
N LEU A 135 6.03 6.99 8.76
CA LEU A 135 5.78 5.92 7.80
C LEU A 135 4.31 5.49 7.80
N ILE A 136 3.72 5.23 8.97
CA ILE A 136 2.30 4.88 9.10
C ILE A 136 1.42 6.04 8.61
N PHE A 137 1.77 7.28 8.94
CA PHE A 137 1.06 8.46 8.44
C PHE A 137 1.06 8.53 6.91
N LEU A 138 2.21 8.30 6.27
CA LEU A 138 2.30 8.28 4.80
C LEU A 138 1.36 7.23 4.20
N MET A 139 1.38 6.00 4.72
CA MET A 139 0.54 4.91 4.22
C MET A 139 -0.96 5.24 4.36
N LEU A 140 -1.37 5.72 5.53
CA LEU A 140 -2.76 6.12 5.78
C LEU A 140 -3.18 7.30 4.91
N TYR A 141 -2.32 8.32 4.78
CA TYR A 141 -2.57 9.50 3.97
C TYR A 141 -2.75 9.16 2.49
N TYR A 142 -1.89 8.28 1.97
CA TYR A 142 -1.98 7.79 0.59
C TYR A 142 -3.34 7.14 0.31
N TYR A 143 -3.75 6.16 1.13
CA TYR A 143 -5.03 5.47 0.93
C TYR A 143 -6.24 6.36 1.19
N TRP A 144 -6.16 7.29 2.14
CA TRP A 144 -7.21 8.29 2.35
C TRP A 144 -7.39 9.17 1.11
N ARG A 145 -6.29 9.67 0.54
CA ARG A 145 -6.29 10.52 -0.65
C ARG A 145 -6.81 9.74 -1.86
N LEU A 146 -6.33 8.53 -2.06
CA LEU A 146 -6.75 7.66 -3.16
C LEU A 146 -8.23 7.30 -3.07
N HIS A 147 -8.72 6.92 -1.89
CA HIS A 147 -10.14 6.68 -1.64
C HIS A 147 -11.00 7.89 -2.01
N LYS A 148 -10.58 9.11 -1.62
CA LYS A 148 -11.27 10.34 -1.98
C LYS A 148 -11.31 10.55 -3.49
N SER A 149 -10.20 10.34 -4.18
CA SER A 149 -10.12 10.51 -5.64
C SER A 149 -10.93 9.46 -6.41
N ILE A 150 -10.91 8.20 -5.97
CA ILE A 150 -11.73 7.12 -6.55
C ILE A 150 -13.21 7.43 -6.38
N ARG A 151 -13.62 7.91 -5.20
CA ARG A 151 -15.03 8.29 -4.96
C ARG A 151 -15.48 9.38 -5.93
N ILE A 152 -14.63 10.35 -6.24
CA ILE A 152 -14.94 11.41 -7.22
C ILE A 152 -15.05 10.82 -8.63
N ALA A 153 -14.12 9.94 -9.01
CA ALA A 153 -14.08 9.33 -10.34
C ALA A 153 -15.20 8.31 -10.60
N ALA A 154 -15.83 7.78 -9.55
CA ALA A 154 -16.90 6.79 -9.64
C ALA A 154 -18.30 7.37 -9.87
N HIS A 155 -18.42 8.69 -10.05
CA HIS A 155 -19.69 9.36 -10.36
C HIS A 155 -20.02 9.37 -11.85
#